data_AF-A0A9E2KMS3-F1
#
_entry.id   AF-A0A9E2KMS3-F1
#
_cell.length_a   1.000
_cell.length_b   1.000
_cell.length_c   1.000
_cell.angle_alpha   90.00
_cell.angle_beta   90.00
_cell.angle_gamma   90.00
#
_symmetry.space_group_name_H-M   'P 1'
#
loop_
_entity.id
_entity.type
_entity.pdbx_description
1 polymer ?
#
loop_
_entity_poly.entity_id
_entity_poly.type
_entity_poly.pdbx_seq_one_letter_code
_entity_poly.pdbx_strand_id
1 'polypeptide(L)'
;MHTSKRLLSAAVLGLTALIFGGCQTAQEPTAIVSSPAYWQQMQQKLQQVTRYQLSGRLGVSGSTRFSANFTLTANQDNYELELTSPFGATLANLTVKPGEAILVADGKTYQAADAQSLFYETFNLDLPLSSLRTLSLGLIGPASILLPDGQLLSSAQDGFVVNYQHFKEFDGYALPTDLNVNKGQLYIKLKVNEVAYIE
;
A
#
# COMPACT_ATOMS: atom_id res chain seq x y z
N MET A 1 50.81 -7.64 -53.18
CA MET A 1 50.32 -6.84 -54.33
C MET A 1 48.94 -7.36 -54.73
N HIS A 2 48.02 -6.40 -54.94
CA HIS A 2 46.67 -6.49 -55.53
C HIS A 2 45.62 -7.36 -54.84
N THR A 3 44.67 -6.83 -54.05
CA THR A 3 43.53 -5.90 -54.29
C THR A 3 42.35 -6.43 -55.13
N SER A 4 41.17 -6.02 -54.66
CA SER A 4 39.81 -6.03 -55.26
C SER A 4 38.99 -7.31 -55.01
N LYS A 5 37.92 -7.31 -54.19
CA LYS A 5 36.64 -6.58 -54.18
C LYS A 5 35.85 -6.69 -55.49
N ARG A 6 34.70 -7.40 -55.42
CA ARG A 6 33.32 -7.01 -55.86
C ARG A 6 32.42 -8.25 -55.71
N LEU A 7 31.47 -8.27 -54.75
CA LEU A 7 30.06 -7.84 -54.86
C LEU A 7 29.27 -8.62 -55.93
N LEU A 8 28.30 -9.46 -55.51
CA LEU A 8 26.87 -9.36 -55.87
C LEU A 8 26.04 -10.57 -55.34
N SER A 9 25.04 -10.23 -54.51
CA SER A 9 23.67 -10.77 -54.42
C SER A 9 23.38 -12.28 -54.37
N ALA A 10 22.74 -12.73 -53.28
CA ALA A 10 21.28 -12.95 -53.22
C ALA A 10 20.85 -13.80 -51.99
N ALA A 11 19.89 -13.24 -51.25
CA ALA A 11 18.79 -13.89 -50.52
C ALA A 11 18.97 -15.27 -49.86
N VAL A 12 18.88 -15.31 -48.52
CA VAL A 12 18.14 -16.38 -47.81
C VAL A 12 17.41 -15.77 -46.60
N LEU A 13 16.12 -16.07 -46.53
CA LEU A 13 15.16 -15.76 -45.47
C LEU A 13 15.61 -16.27 -44.09
N GLY A 14 15.26 -15.53 -43.02
CA GLY A 14 15.42 -15.99 -41.65
C GLY A 14 14.79 -15.04 -40.63
N LEU A 15 13.49 -14.78 -40.79
CA LEU A 15 12.64 -14.02 -39.86
C LEU A 15 12.65 -14.71 -38.48
N THR A 16 13.50 -14.24 -37.56
CA THR A 16 13.53 -14.72 -36.18
C THR A 16 12.73 -13.75 -35.33
N ALA A 17 11.42 -14.00 -35.28
CA ALA A 17 10.49 -13.39 -34.34
C ALA A 17 10.68 -14.05 -32.97
N LEU A 18 11.19 -13.34 -31.98
CA LEU A 18 11.12 -13.76 -30.57
C LEU A 18 10.67 -12.57 -29.70
N ILE A 19 9.39 -12.43 -29.36
CA ILE A 19 8.52 -13.00 -28.29
C ILE A 19 8.20 -11.90 -27.26
N PHE A 20 6.95 -11.45 -27.35
CA PHE A 20 6.06 -10.88 -26.33
C PHE A 20 6.64 -9.88 -25.33
N GLY A 21 6.33 -8.61 -25.59
CA GLY A 21 6.06 -7.66 -24.52
C GLY A 21 4.85 -8.16 -23.72
N GLY A 22 5.11 -8.69 -22.53
CA GLY A 22 4.10 -8.82 -21.50
C GLY A 22 3.74 -7.42 -21.02
N CYS A 23 2.78 -6.77 -21.66
CA CYS A 23 2.07 -5.68 -21.00
C CYS A 23 1.32 -6.30 -19.82
N GLN A 24 1.90 -6.21 -18.62
CA GLN A 24 1.12 -6.36 -17.39
C GLN A 24 0.01 -5.31 -17.48
N THR A 25 -1.19 -5.77 -17.78
CA THR A 25 -2.36 -4.93 -17.82
C THR A 25 -2.74 -4.78 -16.36
N ALA A 26 -2.46 -3.63 -15.75
CA ALA A 26 -2.94 -3.32 -14.42
C ALA A 26 -4.46 -3.47 -14.43
N GLN A 27 -4.98 -4.41 -13.64
CA GLN A 27 -6.41 -4.71 -13.62
C GLN A 27 -7.17 -3.48 -13.14
N GLU A 28 -8.02 -2.91 -14.00
CA GLU A 28 -8.83 -1.76 -13.63
C GLU A 28 -9.86 -2.18 -12.56
N PRO A 29 -9.98 -1.42 -11.45
CA PRO A 29 -10.87 -1.81 -10.37
C PRO A 29 -12.35 -1.79 -10.80
N THR A 30 -13.08 -2.86 -10.48
CA THR A 30 -14.50 -2.99 -10.84
C THR A 30 -15.41 -2.36 -9.76
N ALA A 31 -16.56 -1.80 -10.17
CA ALA A 31 -17.56 -1.29 -9.24
C ALA A 31 -18.21 -2.44 -8.44
N ILE A 32 -18.34 -2.27 -7.12
CA ILE A 32 -18.83 -3.30 -6.20
C ILE A 32 -20.36 -3.33 -6.21
N VAL A 33 -20.96 -4.51 -6.42
CA VAL A 33 -22.38 -4.74 -6.12
C VAL A 33 -22.48 -5.05 -4.62
N SER A 34 -22.83 -4.05 -3.81
CA SER A 34 -22.77 -4.17 -2.35
C SER A 34 -24.04 -4.76 -1.75
N SER A 35 -23.87 -5.62 -0.75
CA SER A 35 -24.95 -6.14 0.11
C SER A 35 -24.36 -6.58 1.46
N PRO A 36 -25.18 -6.72 2.52
CA PRO A 36 -24.66 -7.14 3.82
C PRO A 36 -23.97 -8.51 3.75
N ALA A 37 -24.51 -9.44 2.95
CA ALA A 37 -23.91 -10.76 2.74
C ALA A 37 -22.55 -10.68 2.03
N TYR A 38 -22.42 -9.81 1.02
CA TYR A 38 -21.15 -9.56 0.33
C TYR A 38 -20.09 -9.07 1.32
N TRP A 39 -20.39 -8.04 2.12
CA TRP A 39 -19.41 -7.48 3.04
C TRP A 39 -19.06 -8.42 4.18
N GLN A 40 -20.01 -9.23 4.67
CA GLN A 40 -19.73 -10.28 5.63
C GLN A 40 -18.74 -11.33 5.07
N GLN A 41 -18.98 -11.80 3.85
CA GLN A 41 -18.06 -12.72 3.17
C GLN A 41 -16.70 -12.07 2.91
N MET A 42 -16.69 -10.80 2.52
CA MET A 42 -15.46 -10.04 2.30
C MET A 42 -14.62 -9.93 3.58
N GLN A 43 -15.24 -9.67 4.73
CA GLN A 43 -14.53 -9.63 6.02
C GLN A 43 -13.88 -10.98 6.35
N GLN A 44 -14.56 -12.11 6.09
CA GLN A 44 -13.97 -13.44 6.27
C GLN A 44 -12.78 -13.67 5.34
N LYS A 45 -12.90 -13.24 4.07
CA LYS A 45 -11.83 -13.36 3.07
C LYS A 45 -10.61 -12.51 3.45
N LEU A 46 -10.82 -11.26 3.86
CA LEU A 46 -9.76 -10.35 4.29
C LEU A 46 -9.04 -10.80 5.56
N GLN A 47 -9.74 -11.48 6.49
CA GLN A 47 -9.12 -12.05 7.68
C GLN A 47 -8.08 -13.12 7.34
N GLN A 48 -8.27 -13.84 6.24
CA GLN A 48 -7.37 -14.90 5.77
C GLN A 48 -6.17 -14.38 4.97
N VAL A 49 -6.14 -13.09 4.59
CA VAL A 49 -5.02 -12.50 3.86
C VAL A 49 -3.76 -12.58 4.70
N THR A 50 -2.74 -13.24 4.16
CA THR A 50 -1.45 -13.39 4.83
C THR A 50 -0.40 -12.49 4.20
N ARG A 51 -0.53 -12.13 2.92
CA ARG A 51 0.48 -11.36 2.19
C ARG A 51 -0.18 -10.37 1.26
N TYR A 52 0.31 -9.13 1.27
CA TYR A 52 -0.20 -8.10 0.37
C TYR A 52 0.81 -6.96 0.21
N GLN A 53 0.75 -6.29 -0.93
CA GLN A 53 1.50 -5.07 -1.16
C GLN A 53 0.61 -3.97 -1.73
N LEU A 54 0.56 -2.84 -1.03
CA LEU A 54 -0.20 -1.65 -1.42
C LEU A 54 0.74 -0.50 -1.67
N SER A 55 0.48 0.30 -2.71
CA SER A 55 1.19 1.55 -2.93
C SER A 55 0.21 2.70 -3.14
N GLY A 56 0.66 3.90 -2.78
CA GLY A 56 -0.22 5.05 -2.80
C GLY A 56 0.44 6.32 -2.31
N ARG A 57 -0.41 7.24 -1.86
CA ARG A 57 0.01 8.56 -1.40
C ARG A 57 -0.64 8.86 -0.07
N LEU A 58 0.10 9.51 0.81
CA LEU A 58 -0.42 10.05 2.04
C LEU A 58 -0.07 11.52 2.17
N GLY A 59 -1.01 12.27 2.73
CA GLY A 59 -0.83 13.65 3.16
C GLY A 59 -1.08 13.73 4.65
N VAL A 60 -0.16 14.36 5.36
CA VAL A 60 -0.26 14.62 6.80
C VAL A 60 -0.42 16.11 7.03
N SER A 61 -1.30 16.47 7.96
CA SER A 61 -1.46 17.83 8.46
C SER A 61 -1.73 17.82 9.96
N GLY A 62 -1.37 18.92 10.64
CA GLY A 62 -1.45 19.08 12.09
C GLY A 62 -0.36 20.04 12.54
N SER A 63 0.46 19.63 13.52
CA SER A 63 1.68 20.34 13.91
C SER A 63 2.73 20.39 12.80
N THR A 64 2.75 19.36 11.94
CA THR A 64 3.58 19.28 10.75
C THR A 64 2.70 19.04 9.52
N ARG A 65 3.19 19.45 8.35
CA ARG A 65 2.52 19.20 7.08
C ARG A 65 3.51 18.62 6.10
N PHE A 66 3.24 17.42 5.61
CA PHE A 66 4.04 16.81 4.56
C PHE A 66 3.19 15.88 3.69
N SER A 67 3.77 15.44 2.59
CA SER A 67 3.17 14.43 1.73
C SER A 67 4.24 13.46 1.27
N ALA A 68 3.87 12.19 1.18
CA ALA A 68 4.75 11.12 0.76
C ALA A 68 3.98 10.16 -0.16
N ASN A 69 4.69 9.48 -1.04
CA ASN A 69 4.21 8.21 -1.54
C ASN A 69 4.57 7.13 -0.52
N PHE A 70 3.79 6.07 -0.47
CA PHE A 70 4.09 4.91 0.37
C PHE A 70 4.06 3.63 -0.43
N THR A 71 4.88 2.68 -0.02
CA THR A 71 4.77 1.27 -0.37
C THR A 71 4.72 0.48 0.93
N LEU A 72 3.62 -0.25 1.15
CA LEU A 72 3.43 -1.14 2.28
C LEU A 72 3.49 -2.57 1.78
N THR A 73 4.48 -3.32 2.23
CA THR A 73 4.62 -4.76 1.99
C THR A 73 4.40 -5.49 3.29
N ALA A 74 3.31 -6.24 3.41
CA ALA A 74 2.95 -6.93 4.64
C ALA A 74 2.89 -8.44 4.42
N ASN A 75 3.39 -9.18 5.40
CA ASN A 75 3.16 -10.60 5.59
C ASN A 75 2.43 -10.82 6.93
N GLN A 76 2.24 -12.06 7.34
CA GLN A 76 1.40 -12.44 8.48
C GLN A 76 1.71 -11.67 9.78
N ASP A 77 2.98 -11.61 10.19
CA ASP A 77 3.40 -10.98 11.46
C ASP A 77 4.49 -9.91 11.27
N ASN A 78 4.74 -9.48 10.03
CA ASN A 78 5.77 -8.51 9.71
C ASN A 78 5.34 -7.62 8.55
N TYR A 79 5.89 -6.41 8.49
CA TYR A 79 5.69 -5.53 7.36
C TYR A 79 6.88 -4.61 7.15
N GLU A 80 6.97 -4.09 5.93
CA GLU A 80 7.85 -3.02 5.54
C GLU A 80 7.02 -1.85 5.02
N LEU A 81 7.31 -0.65 5.51
CA LEU A 81 6.72 0.61 5.06
C LEU A 81 7.83 1.52 4.55
N GLU A 82 7.87 1.70 3.24
CA GLU A 82 8.71 2.70 2.58
C GLU A 82 7.91 3.98 2.36
N LEU A 83 8.50 5.12 2.73
CA LEU A 83 7.99 6.45 2.46
C LEU A 83 8.95 7.19 1.54
N THR A 84 8.45 7.69 0.41
CA THR A 84 9.24 8.48 -0.54
C THR A 84 8.62 9.86 -0.75
N SER A 85 9.47 10.86 -0.98
CA SER A 85 9.02 12.20 -1.34
C SER A 85 8.37 12.18 -2.73
N PRO A 86 7.52 13.16 -3.07
CA PRO A 86 6.97 13.29 -4.41
C PRO A 86 8.03 13.40 -5.53
N PHE A 87 9.29 13.67 -5.18
CA PHE A 87 10.43 13.76 -6.10
C PHE A 87 11.31 12.49 -6.11
N GLY A 88 10.88 11.41 -5.43
CA GLY A 88 11.55 10.11 -5.45
C GLY A 88 12.66 9.91 -4.41
N ALA A 89 12.88 10.85 -3.50
CA ALA A 89 13.84 10.67 -2.40
C ALA A 89 13.23 9.81 -1.29
N THR A 90 13.95 8.80 -0.79
CA THR A 90 13.50 8.02 0.38
C THR A 90 13.51 8.90 1.63
N LEU A 91 12.37 8.99 2.31
CA LEU A 91 12.18 9.71 3.57
C LEU A 91 12.40 8.79 4.77
N ALA A 92 11.84 7.59 4.70
CA ALA A 92 11.91 6.61 5.78
C ALA A 92 11.68 5.20 5.24
N ASN A 93 12.40 4.23 5.78
CA ASN A 93 12.11 2.80 5.63
C ASN A 93 11.90 2.19 7.01
N LEU A 94 10.73 1.65 7.25
CA LEU A 94 10.37 0.99 8.50
C LEU A 94 10.17 -0.50 8.26
N THR A 95 10.92 -1.33 8.95
CA THR A 95 10.73 -2.78 9.00
C THR A 95 10.23 -3.16 10.37
N VAL A 96 9.13 -3.91 10.44
CA VAL A 96 8.54 -4.39 11.69
C VAL A 96 8.45 -5.90 11.66
N LYS A 97 8.88 -6.52 12.76
CA LYS A 97 8.82 -7.94 13.06
C LYS A 97 8.28 -8.13 14.49
N PRO A 98 7.90 -9.35 14.89
CA PRO A 98 7.45 -9.59 16.26
C PRO A 98 8.50 -9.15 17.29
N GLY A 99 8.13 -8.14 18.10
CA GLY A 99 8.98 -7.60 19.16
C GLY A 99 10.08 -6.63 18.72
N GLU A 100 10.16 -6.27 17.43
CA GLU A 100 11.23 -5.43 16.90
C GLU A 100 10.74 -4.54 15.75
N ALA A 101 11.08 -3.26 15.81
CA ALA A 101 10.92 -2.28 14.75
C ALA A 101 12.27 -1.61 14.45
N ILE A 102 12.60 -1.49 13.17
CA ILE A 102 13.81 -0.83 12.68
C ILE A 102 13.37 0.27 11.72
N LEU A 103 13.78 1.52 12.00
CA LEU A 103 13.52 2.68 11.17
C LEU A 103 14.84 3.23 10.61
N VAL A 104 14.95 3.33 9.29
CA VAL A 104 16.05 3.99 8.60
C VAL A 104 15.56 5.33 8.04
N ALA A 105 16.16 6.43 8.49
CA ALA A 105 15.81 7.78 8.09
C ALA A 105 17.03 8.70 8.17
N ASP A 106 17.18 9.63 7.21
CA ASP A 106 18.31 10.58 7.15
C ASP A 106 19.70 9.94 7.31
N GLY A 107 19.89 8.74 6.74
CA GLY A 107 21.14 7.97 6.84
C GLY A 107 21.43 7.38 8.21
N LYS A 108 20.48 7.45 9.15
CA LYS A 108 20.56 6.86 10.50
C LYS A 108 19.62 5.67 10.63
N THR A 109 19.96 4.77 11.53
CA THR A 109 19.13 3.61 11.89
C THR A 109 18.70 3.73 13.34
N TYR A 110 17.40 3.56 13.59
CA TYR A 110 16.76 3.60 14.89
C TYR A 110 16.07 2.26 15.13
N GLN A 111 16.02 1.80 16.38
CA GLN A 111 15.45 0.51 16.74
C GLN A 111 14.67 0.63 18.05
N ALA A 112 13.50 0.02 18.11
CA ALA A 112 12.69 -0.09 19.32
C ALA A 112 11.78 -1.33 19.22
N ALA A 113 11.06 -1.63 20.29
CA ALA A 113 10.02 -2.66 20.26
C ALA A 113 8.72 -2.18 19.57
N ASP A 114 8.48 -0.87 19.55
CA ASP A 114 7.25 -0.27 19.04
C ASP A 114 7.53 0.68 17.87
N ALA A 115 6.95 0.37 16.71
CA ALA A 115 7.13 1.14 15.49
C ALA A 115 6.51 2.54 15.58
N GLN A 116 5.39 2.66 16.30
CA GLN A 116 4.68 3.92 16.46
C GLN A 116 5.51 4.93 17.27
N SER A 117 6.16 4.47 18.33
CA SER A 117 7.10 5.24 19.13
C SER A 117 8.31 5.70 18.32
N LEU A 118 8.89 4.85 17.46
CA LEU A 118 10.00 5.27 16.57
C LEU A 118 9.62 6.41 15.64
N PHE A 119 8.43 6.35 15.03
CA PHE A 119 7.94 7.41 14.17
C PHE A 119 7.66 8.70 14.95
N TYR A 120 7.10 8.57 16.15
CA TYR A 120 6.85 9.71 17.03
C TYR A 120 8.16 10.38 17.46
N GLU A 121 9.15 9.63 17.92
CA GLU A 121 10.43 10.18 18.39
C GLU A 121 11.26 10.78 17.26
N THR A 122 11.22 10.17 16.06
CA THR A 122 12.03 10.60 14.92
C THR A 122 11.40 11.77 14.16
N PHE A 123 10.08 11.76 13.99
CA PHE A 123 9.37 12.72 13.12
C PHE A 123 8.30 13.55 13.86
N ASN A 124 8.13 13.36 15.17
CA ASN A 124 7.01 13.93 15.95
C ASN A 124 5.65 13.60 15.32
N LEU A 125 5.52 12.37 14.81
CA LEU A 125 4.36 11.91 14.06
C LEU A 125 3.80 10.62 14.64
N ASP A 126 2.61 10.72 15.23
CA ASP A 126 1.90 9.58 15.82
C ASP A 126 1.06 8.86 14.77
N LEU A 127 1.64 7.88 14.07
CA LEU A 127 0.94 7.10 13.04
C LEU A 127 0.24 5.87 13.65
N PRO A 128 -0.92 5.42 13.12
CA PRO A 128 -1.64 4.24 13.61
C PRO A 128 -0.98 2.91 13.16
N LEU A 129 0.31 2.74 13.48
CA LEU A 129 1.11 1.61 12.99
C LEU A 129 0.73 0.27 13.66
N SER A 130 0.30 0.33 14.91
CA SER A 130 -0.25 -0.81 15.66
C SER A 130 -1.51 -1.41 15.01
N SER A 131 -2.33 -0.58 14.39
CA SER A 131 -3.57 -0.98 13.69
C SER A 131 -3.43 -0.96 12.16
N LEU A 132 -2.21 -0.94 11.63
CA LEU A 132 -1.95 -0.74 10.20
C LEU A 132 -2.61 -1.82 9.33
N ARG A 133 -2.58 -3.09 9.75
CA ARG A 133 -3.21 -4.19 9.01
C ARG A 133 -4.72 -4.01 8.92
N THR A 134 -5.37 -3.75 10.05
CA THR A 134 -6.82 -3.56 10.12
C THR A 134 -7.26 -2.37 9.27
N LEU A 135 -6.52 -1.26 9.34
CA LEU A 135 -6.79 -0.04 8.59
C LEU A 135 -6.57 -0.22 7.09
N SER A 136 -5.44 -0.82 6.69
CA SER A 136 -5.09 -0.98 5.26
C SER A 136 -5.99 -1.98 4.53
N LEU A 137 -6.48 -3.02 5.21
CA LEU A 137 -7.40 -3.99 4.64
C LEU A 137 -8.88 -3.60 4.82
N GLY A 138 -9.21 -2.61 5.65
CA GLY A 138 -10.60 -2.26 5.96
C GLY A 138 -11.31 -3.33 6.80
N LEU A 139 -10.60 -3.95 7.72
CA LEU A 139 -11.17 -4.90 8.67
C LEU A 139 -12.00 -4.16 9.73
N ILE A 140 -13.12 -4.76 10.13
CA ILE A 140 -13.97 -4.23 11.20
C ILE A 140 -13.18 -4.27 12.52
N GLY A 141 -12.93 -3.08 13.08
CA GLY A 141 -12.37 -2.90 14.42
C GLY A 141 -13.42 -2.96 15.54
N PRO A 142 -13.00 -2.87 16.81
CA PRO A 142 -13.86 -3.07 17.99
C PRO A 142 -15.01 -2.06 18.10
N ALA A 143 -14.82 -0.84 17.60
CA ALA A 143 -15.85 0.19 17.53
C ALA A 143 -15.96 0.68 16.09
N SER A 144 -16.87 0.07 15.32
CA SER A 144 -17.04 0.34 13.89
C SER A 144 -18.48 0.72 13.57
N ILE A 145 -18.64 1.64 12.61
CA ILE A 145 -19.93 2.03 12.05
C ILE A 145 -19.99 1.47 10.63
N LEU A 146 -21.10 0.82 10.29
CA LEU A 146 -21.35 0.25 8.97
C LEU A 146 -22.46 1.02 8.27
N LEU A 147 -22.38 1.11 6.95
CA LEU A 147 -23.51 1.51 6.11
C LEU A 147 -24.60 0.42 6.12
N PRO A 148 -25.84 0.74 5.69
CA PRO A 148 -26.95 -0.23 5.66
C PRO A 148 -26.66 -1.46 4.79
N ASP A 149 -25.80 -1.33 3.78
CA ASP A 149 -25.36 -2.43 2.94
C ASP A 149 -24.23 -3.25 3.56
N GLY A 150 -23.77 -2.93 4.77
CA GLY A 150 -22.70 -3.63 5.49
C GLY A 150 -21.29 -3.11 5.21
N GLN A 151 -21.11 -2.13 4.33
CA GLN A 151 -19.80 -1.54 4.08
C GLN A 151 -19.28 -0.82 5.32
N LEU A 152 -17.99 -0.98 5.63
CA LEU A 152 -17.33 -0.26 6.72
C LEU A 152 -17.27 1.24 6.41
N LEU A 153 -17.92 2.07 7.23
CA LEU A 153 -17.91 3.53 7.09
C LEU A 153 -16.81 4.15 7.94
N SER A 154 -16.71 3.74 9.20
CA SER A 154 -15.69 4.25 10.12
C SER A 154 -15.34 3.24 11.19
N SER A 155 -14.16 3.41 11.78
CA SER A 155 -13.68 2.59 12.90
C SER A 155 -12.80 3.41 13.84
N ALA A 156 -12.93 3.19 15.13
CA ALA A 156 -12.05 3.76 16.15
C ALA A 156 -11.04 2.69 16.62
N GLN A 157 -9.75 3.01 16.49
CA GLN A 157 -8.63 2.08 16.74
C GLN A 157 -7.48 2.86 17.36
N ASP A 158 -6.99 2.45 18.54
CA ASP A 158 -5.83 3.05 19.23
C ASP A 158 -5.90 4.59 19.40
N GLY A 159 -7.11 5.10 19.63
CA GLY A 159 -7.40 6.53 19.77
C GLY A 159 -7.49 7.29 18.44
N PHE A 160 -7.30 6.62 17.30
CA PHE A 160 -7.53 7.15 15.97
C PHE A 160 -8.98 6.90 15.52
N VAL A 161 -9.54 7.87 14.81
CA VAL A 161 -10.80 7.71 14.07
C VAL A 161 -10.47 7.60 12.58
N VAL A 162 -10.75 6.42 12.02
CA VAL A 162 -10.57 6.09 10.61
C VAL A 162 -11.92 6.21 9.90
N ASN A 163 -12.00 7.00 8.84
CA ASN A 163 -13.15 7.09 7.96
C ASN A 163 -12.78 6.53 6.59
N TYR A 164 -13.58 5.59 6.11
CA TYR A 164 -13.36 4.90 4.84
C TYR A 164 -14.28 5.53 3.79
N GLN A 165 -13.68 6.24 2.83
CA GLN A 165 -14.45 7.04 1.87
C GLN A 165 -14.83 6.24 0.63
N HIS A 166 -13.93 5.37 0.16
CA HIS A 166 -14.14 4.60 -1.06
C HIS A 166 -13.50 3.22 -0.94
N PHE A 167 -14.21 2.21 -1.43
CA PHE A 167 -13.69 0.85 -1.62
C PHE A 167 -13.66 0.52 -3.11
N LYS A 168 -12.68 -0.31 -3.50
CA LYS A 168 -12.56 -0.86 -4.85
C LYS A 168 -12.12 -2.32 -4.76
N GLU A 169 -12.48 -3.11 -5.77
CA GLU A 169 -12.11 -4.51 -5.83
C GLU A 169 -10.79 -4.73 -6.59
N PHE A 170 -9.89 -5.53 -5.99
CA PHE A 170 -8.61 -5.98 -6.54
C PHE A 170 -8.50 -7.49 -6.30
N ASP A 171 -8.35 -8.30 -7.36
CA ASP A 171 -8.26 -9.76 -7.26
C ASP A 171 -9.38 -10.41 -6.41
N GLY A 172 -10.58 -9.84 -6.49
CA GLY A 172 -11.74 -10.26 -5.71
C GLY A 172 -11.71 -9.86 -4.23
N TYR A 173 -10.85 -8.94 -3.82
CA TYR A 173 -10.81 -8.34 -2.49
C TYR A 173 -11.24 -6.86 -2.58
N ALA A 174 -12.29 -6.48 -1.86
CA ALA A 174 -12.68 -5.09 -1.74
C ALA A 174 -11.84 -4.40 -0.67
N LEU A 175 -10.96 -3.51 -1.09
CA LEU A 175 -10.03 -2.77 -0.23
C LEU A 175 -10.37 -1.29 -0.19
N PRO A 176 -10.09 -0.61 0.94
CA PRO A 176 -10.26 0.82 1.01
C PRO A 176 -9.18 1.54 0.17
N THR A 177 -9.60 2.51 -0.62
CA THR A 177 -8.69 3.27 -1.51
C THR A 177 -8.61 4.75 -1.18
N ASP A 178 -9.49 5.25 -0.32
CA ASP A 178 -9.49 6.62 0.17
C ASP A 178 -9.88 6.59 1.65
N LEU A 179 -8.95 7.01 2.51
CA LEU A 179 -9.14 6.98 3.96
C LEU A 179 -8.75 8.33 4.56
N ASN A 180 -9.48 8.73 5.59
CA ASN A 180 -9.11 9.86 6.45
C ASN A 180 -8.94 9.36 7.88
N VAL A 181 -7.77 9.59 8.46
CA VAL A 181 -7.41 9.17 9.82
C VAL A 181 -7.16 10.40 10.67
N ASN A 182 -7.73 10.43 11.88
CA ASN A 182 -7.69 11.59 12.76
C ASN A 182 -7.33 11.19 14.19
N LYS A 183 -6.49 12.00 14.85
CA LYS A 183 -6.23 11.92 16.29
C LYS A 183 -5.81 13.29 16.83
N GLY A 184 -6.66 13.93 17.63
CA GLY A 184 -6.41 15.30 18.09
C GLY A 184 -6.28 16.28 16.91
N GLN A 185 -5.11 16.91 16.76
CA GLN A 185 -4.80 17.81 15.63
C GLN A 185 -4.21 17.10 14.41
N LEU A 186 -3.84 15.81 14.54
CA LEU A 186 -3.30 15.03 13.44
C LEU A 186 -4.42 14.61 12.49
N TYR A 187 -4.24 14.94 11.21
CA TYR A 187 -5.10 14.54 10.11
C TYR A 187 -4.24 13.91 9.02
N ILE A 188 -4.57 12.66 8.65
CA ILE A 188 -3.91 11.91 7.58
C ILE A 188 -4.94 11.59 6.51
N LYS A 189 -4.65 11.95 5.27
CA LYS A 189 -5.38 11.48 4.10
C LYS A 189 -4.55 10.46 3.36
N LEU A 190 -5.12 9.28 3.13
CA LEU A 190 -4.46 8.19 2.41
C LEU A 190 -5.23 7.86 1.13
N LYS A 191 -4.50 7.68 0.04
CA LYS A 191 -5.00 7.24 -1.26
C LYS A 191 -4.22 6.00 -1.69
N VAL A 192 -4.88 4.86 -1.83
CA VAL A 192 -4.29 3.67 -2.45
C VAL A 192 -4.45 3.78 -3.96
N ASN A 193 -3.35 3.70 -4.68
CA ASN A 193 -3.34 3.78 -6.15
C ASN A 193 -3.23 2.40 -6.78
N GLU A 194 -2.50 1.50 -6.15
CA GLU A 194 -2.16 0.19 -6.69
C GLU A 194 -2.10 -0.87 -5.59
N VAL A 195 -2.50 -2.07 -5.96
CA VAL A 195 -2.37 -3.30 -5.18
C VAL A 195 -1.56 -4.24 -6.05
N ALA A 196 -0.29 -4.48 -5.69
CA ALA A 196 0.59 -5.29 -6.52
C ALA A 196 0.26 -6.78 -6.40
N TYR A 197 -0.16 -7.20 -5.21
CA TYR A 197 -0.69 -8.54 -4.93
C TYR A 197 -1.45 -8.53 -3.60
N ILE A 198 -2.36 -9.50 -3.44
CA ILE A 198 -3.07 -9.80 -2.20
C ILE A 198 -3.48 -11.27 -2.19
N GLU A 199 -3.12 -12.00 -1.13
CA GLU A 199 -3.42 -13.43 -0.95
C GLU A 199 -3.61 -13.83 0.51
#